data_AF-A0A6H0IVU4-F1
#
_entry.id   AF-A0A6H0IVU4-F1
#
_cell.length_a   1.000
_cell.length_b   1.000
_cell.length_c   1.000
_cell.angle_alpha   90.00
_cell.angle_beta   90.00
_cell.angle_gamma   90.00
#
_symmetry.space_group_name_H-M   'P 1'
#
loop_
_entity.id
_entity.type
_entity.pdbx_description
1 polymer ?
#
loop_
_entity_poly.entity_id
_entity_poly.type
_entity_poly.pdbx_seq_one_letter_code
_entity_poly.pdbx_strand_id
1 'polypeptide(L)'
;MWKGFALAALLVAADLGAAQAGGWHAVGFMYHRFGEEQYSATNVTLEQFEAHLDYLEEEDYNVWPFERIVEHLENAESVPDRTVAITIDDAYRSVYEEAYPRLKERDLPYIVFVATDPVDDGLSGYMTWDQMREMQEESRATFANHSSTHDYLVRRGEDESDSDYRERLRDDINNAQERLEAELGEDHDIPKLFAYPYGEYNQIVAEVTEKLGYIGIGQHSGAIGAHSHKLALPRFPMAEAYASIEEFSEKARTKALPVKELEPWDPVATEEHNPPRMRATLADSDARLDQLSCFVGRQGQVDVEWVDRDARVFEVEPPESLSTGRTRYNCTAPSPERGRFYWFSQQWIVLPD
;
A
#
# COMPACT_ATOMS: atom_id res chain seq x y z
N MET A 1 -21.25 63.63 11.12
CA MET A 1 -21.90 62.58 11.95
C MET A 1 -22.17 61.39 11.04
N TRP A 2 -21.13 60.60 10.76
CA TRP A 2 -21.17 59.52 9.77
C TRP A 2 -21.40 58.20 10.52
N LYS A 3 -22.50 57.51 10.21
CA LYS A 3 -22.88 56.24 10.85
C LYS A 3 -22.11 55.11 10.18
N GLY A 4 -21.32 54.38 10.96
CA GLY A 4 -20.61 53.18 10.50
C GLY A 4 -21.58 52.02 10.24
N PHE A 5 -21.41 51.37 9.10
CA PHE A 5 -22.00 50.07 8.81
C PHE A 5 -21.09 48.98 9.39
N ALA A 6 -21.60 48.16 10.30
CA ALA A 6 -20.94 46.94 10.74
C ALA A 6 -21.24 45.83 9.74
N LEU A 7 -20.20 45.31 9.09
CA LEU A 7 -20.27 44.13 8.23
C LEU A 7 -20.36 42.90 9.15
N ALA A 8 -21.48 42.20 9.14
CA ALA A 8 -21.63 40.93 9.82
C ALA A 8 -20.94 39.84 8.98
N ALA A 9 -19.81 39.32 9.46
CA ALA A 9 -19.18 38.13 8.90
C ALA A 9 -20.05 36.91 9.27
N LEU A 10 -20.67 36.28 8.27
CA LEU A 10 -21.21 34.93 8.41
C LEU A 10 -20.02 33.96 8.53
N LEU A 11 -19.78 33.47 9.74
CA LEU A 11 -18.98 32.27 9.95
C LEU A 11 -19.79 31.08 9.45
N VAL A 12 -19.40 30.53 8.30
CA VAL A 12 -19.82 29.18 7.91
C VAL A 12 -19.10 28.23 8.86
N ALA A 13 -19.84 27.69 9.83
CA ALA A 13 -19.32 26.59 10.64
C ALA A 13 -19.12 25.40 9.71
N ALA A 14 -17.85 24.99 9.52
CA ALA A 14 -17.55 23.69 8.97
C ALA A 14 -18.16 22.66 9.91
N ASP A 15 -19.03 21.81 9.35
CA ASP A 15 -19.59 20.66 10.06
C ASP A 15 -18.41 19.74 10.40
N LEU A 16 -17.92 19.83 11.64
CA LEU A 16 -16.96 18.87 12.18
C LEU A 16 -17.75 17.57 12.35
N GLY A 17 -17.76 16.80 11.27
CA GLY A 17 -18.46 15.52 11.17
C GLY A 17 -18.17 14.68 12.40
N ALA A 18 -19.23 14.16 13.02
CA ALA A 18 -19.13 13.13 14.03
C ALA A 18 -18.15 12.06 13.57
N ALA A 19 -17.14 11.75 14.39
CA ALA A 19 -16.20 10.67 14.13
C ALA A 19 -16.99 9.42 13.73
N GLN A 20 -16.89 9.00 12.46
CA GLN A 20 -17.47 7.74 12.03
C GLN A 20 -16.86 6.64 12.90
N ALA A 21 -17.70 5.82 13.51
CA ALA A 21 -17.24 4.59 14.15
C ALA A 21 -16.49 3.75 13.10
N GLY A 22 -15.21 3.46 13.34
CA GLY A 22 -14.34 2.76 12.38
C GLY A 22 -13.25 3.62 11.72
N GLY A 23 -13.29 4.94 11.87
CA GLY A 23 -12.27 5.85 11.32
C GLY A 23 -12.42 6.11 9.82
N TRP A 24 -11.46 6.83 9.24
CA TRP A 24 -11.38 7.05 7.80
C TRP A 24 -10.66 5.90 7.11
N HIS A 25 -10.89 5.74 5.81
CA HIS A 25 -10.24 4.72 4.99
C HIS A 25 -9.86 5.25 3.61
N ALA A 26 -8.77 4.73 3.05
CA ALA A 26 -8.37 4.96 1.66
C ALA A 26 -7.80 3.67 1.06
N VAL A 27 -7.89 3.53 -0.27
CA VAL A 27 -7.43 2.33 -0.98
C VAL A 27 -6.26 2.66 -1.91
N GLY A 28 -5.12 2.01 -1.72
CA GLY A 28 -4.00 2.07 -2.65
C GLY A 28 -4.07 0.92 -3.66
N PHE A 29 -3.97 1.23 -4.95
CA PHE A 29 -3.79 0.23 -6.01
C PHE A 29 -2.33 0.18 -6.42
N MET A 30 -1.78 -1.02 -6.58
CA MET A 30 -0.39 -1.26 -6.96
C MET A 30 -0.35 -1.91 -8.35
N TYR A 31 0.11 -1.14 -9.33
CA TYR A 31 0.38 -1.59 -10.70
C TYR A 31 1.89 -1.77 -10.90
N HIS A 32 2.31 -2.41 -11.98
CA HIS A 32 3.72 -2.57 -12.35
C HIS A 32 3.89 -2.30 -13.86
N ARG A 33 3.34 -3.18 -14.71
CA ARG A 33 3.39 -3.07 -16.18
C ARG A 33 2.00 -2.84 -16.78
N PHE A 34 1.99 -2.28 -17.99
CA PHE A 34 0.77 -1.95 -18.73
C PHE A 34 0.87 -2.46 -20.17
N GLY A 35 -0.04 -3.36 -20.57
CA GLY A 35 -0.09 -3.88 -21.95
C GLY A 35 1.03 -4.85 -22.36
N GLU A 36 1.84 -5.32 -21.42
CA GLU A 36 2.94 -6.26 -21.67
C GLU A 36 2.50 -7.72 -21.42
N GLU A 37 1.78 -8.31 -22.38
CA GLU A 37 1.15 -9.63 -22.26
C GLU A 37 2.11 -10.77 -21.86
N GLN A 38 3.41 -10.66 -22.16
CA GLN A 38 4.39 -11.68 -21.76
C GLN A 38 4.64 -11.74 -20.24
N TYR A 39 4.15 -10.76 -19.46
CA TYR A 39 4.37 -10.63 -18.01
C TYR A 39 3.06 -10.58 -17.21
N SER A 40 2.08 -11.40 -17.55
CA SER A 40 0.72 -11.37 -16.95
C SER A 40 0.64 -11.36 -15.41
N ALA A 41 1.65 -11.88 -14.71
CA ALA A 41 1.72 -11.87 -13.25
C ALA A 41 1.99 -10.48 -12.63
N THR A 42 2.54 -9.55 -13.41
CA THR A 42 2.86 -8.16 -13.02
C THR A 42 2.40 -7.15 -14.07
N ASN A 43 1.44 -7.53 -14.91
CA ASN A 43 0.89 -6.69 -15.97
C ASN A 43 -0.59 -6.44 -15.74
N VAL A 44 -1.08 -5.27 -16.12
CA VAL A 44 -2.50 -5.04 -16.38
C VAL A 44 -2.70 -4.84 -17.88
N THR A 45 -3.76 -5.40 -18.45
CA THR A 45 -4.09 -5.09 -19.85
C THR A 45 -4.53 -3.62 -19.97
N LEU A 46 -4.35 -3.02 -21.14
CA LEU A 46 -4.78 -1.63 -21.36
C LEU A 46 -6.31 -1.49 -21.22
N GLU A 47 -7.07 -2.49 -21.64
CA GLU A 47 -8.53 -2.52 -21.46
C GLU A 47 -8.92 -2.53 -19.98
N GLN A 48 -8.25 -3.33 -19.16
CA GLN A 48 -8.48 -3.33 -17.71
C GLN A 48 -8.14 -1.98 -17.10
N PHE A 49 -6.98 -1.39 -17.46
CA PHE A 49 -6.56 -0.12 -16.89
C PHE A 49 -7.52 1.01 -17.25
N GLU A 50 -7.96 1.12 -18.51
CA GLU A 50 -8.97 2.11 -18.92
C GLU A 50 -10.28 1.92 -18.14
N ALA A 51 -10.76 0.68 -18.02
CA ALA A 51 -11.96 0.39 -17.24
C ALA A 51 -11.81 0.78 -15.76
N HIS A 52 -10.61 0.69 -15.18
CA HIS A 52 -10.35 1.16 -13.82
C HIS A 52 -10.47 2.68 -13.73
N LEU A 53 -9.85 3.41 -14.66
CA LEU A 53 -9.89 4.88 -14.68
C LEU A 53 -11.32 5.39 -14.90
N ASP A 54 -12.03 4.82 -15.87
CA ASP A 54 -13.42 5.16 -16.17
C ASP A 54 -14.31 4.93 -14.95
N TYR A 55 -14.14 3.80 -14.24
CA TYR A 55 -14.91 3.53 -13.02
C TYR A 55 -14.63 4.54 -11.89
N LEU A 56 -13.36 4.96 -11.70
CA LEU A 56 -13.03 5.94 -10.68
C LEU A 56 -13.70 7.30 -10.97
N GLU A 57 -13.76 7.71 -12.24
CA GLU A 57 -14.44 8.93 -12.67
C GLU A 57 -15.97 8.80 -12.56
N GLU A 58 -16.55 7.74 -13.12
CA GLU A 58 -18.01 7.51 -13.14
C GLU A 58 -18.62 7.37 -11.74
N GLU A 59 -17.87 6.85 -10.78
CA GLU A 59 -18.30 6.66 -9.38
C GLU A 59 -17.84 7.78 -8.43
N ASP A 60 -17.33 8.89 -8.98
CA ASP A 60 -16.91 10.09 -8.25
C ASP A 60 -15.88 9.80 -7.13
N TYR A 61 -14.87 8.98 -7.43
CA TYR A 61 -13.79 8.69 -6.47
C TYR A 61 -12.85 9.88 -6.28
N ASN A 62 -12.40 10.06 -5.04
CA ASN A 62 -11.32 11.00 -4.72
C ASN A 62 -9.98 10.33 -5.01
N VAL A 63 -9.39 10.58 -6.19
CA VAL A 63 -8.04 10.11 -6.50
C VAL A 63 -7.02 11.10 -5.90
N TRP A 64 -6.37 10.69 -4.82
CA TRP A 64 -5.40 11.51 -4.09
C TRP A 64 -3.95 11.10 -4.42
N PRO A 65 -3.00 12.05 -4.35
CA PRO A 65 -1.59 11.70 -4.21
C PRO A 65 -1.41 10.76 -3.01
N PHE A 66 -0.62 9.70 -3.16
CA PHE A 66 -0.46 8.69 -2.12
C PHE A 66 0.18 9.28 -0.86
N GLU A 67 1.16 10.16 -1.03
CA GLU A 67 1.83 10.94 0.01
C GLU A 67 0.84 11.73 0.87
N ARG A 68 -0.25 12.25 0.28
CA ARG A 68 -1.30 12.94 1.03
C ARG A 68 -2.08 11.99 1.93
N ILE A 69 -2.37 10.77 1.48
CA ILE A 69 -3.02 9.76 2.32
C ILE A 69 -2.11 9.41 3.51
N VAL A 70 -0.80 9.30 3.25
CA VAL A 70 0.20 9.04 4.30
C VAL A 70 0.25 10.20 5.29
N GLU A 71 0.33 11.45 4.85
CA GLU A 71 0.30 12.63 5.73
C GLU A 71 -0.94 12.63 6.65
N HIS A 72 -2.13 12.33 6.11
CA HIS A 72 -3.35 12.25 6.90
C HIS A 72 -3.29 11.11 7.94
N LEU A 73 -2.67 9.97 7.60
CA LEU A 73 -2.38 8.91 8.57
C LEU A 73 -1.45 9.37 9.68
N GLU A 74 -0.38 10.07 9.34
CA GLU A 74 0.60 10.51 10.32
C GLU A 74 0.07 11.57 11.27
N ASN A 75 -0.77 12.47 10.76
CA ASN A 75 -1.37 13.57 11.50
C ASN A 75 -2.69 13.21 12.19
N ALA A 76 -3.15 11.95 12.06
CA ALA A 76 -4.44 11.49 12.54
C ALA A 76 -5.63 12.33 12.01
N GLU A 77 -5.53 12.77 10.76
CA GLU A 77 -6.54 13.55 10.07
C GLU A 77 -7.47 12.66 9.24
N SER A 78 -8.74 13.06 9.12
CA SER A 78 -9.71 12.32 8.34
C SER A 78 -9.43 12.42 6.84
N VAL A 79 -9.68 11.33 6.12
CA VAL A 79 -9.73 11.28 4.66
C VAL A 79 -11.20 11.15 4.21
N PRO A 80 -11.64 11.82 3.12
CA PRO A 80 -12.97 11.65 2.56
C PRO A 80 -13.27 10.19 2.21
N ASP A 81 -14.53 9.78 2.32
CA ASP A 81 -14.93 8.47 1.82
C ASP A 81 -14.69 8.34 0.31
N ARG A 82 -14.55 7.11 -0.18
CA ARG A 82 -14.18 6.81 -1.59
C ARG A 82 -12.86 7.47 -2.01
N THR A 83 -11.86 7.48 -1.13
CA THR A 83 -10.51 7.94 -1.49
C THR A 83 -9.64 6.77 -1.94
N VAL A 84 -8.99 6.94 -3.09
CA VAL A 84 -8.06 5.98 -3.67
C VAL A 84 -6.74 6.66 -4.04
N ALA A 85 -5.70 5.87 -4.20
CA ALA A 85 -4.44 6.29 -4.79
C ALA A 85 -3.94 5.28 -5.81
N ILE A 86 -3.32 5.79 -6.87
CA ILE A 86 -2.68 4.99 -7.91
C ILE A 86 -1.18 4.96 -7.61
N THR A 87 -0.66 3.77 -7.36
CA THR A 87 0.76 3.52 -7.12
C THR A 87 1.28 2.54 -8.15
N ILE A 88 2.53 2.73 -8.57
CA ILE A 88 3.15 1.93 -9.62
C ILE A 88 4.56 1.58 -9.15
N ASP A 89 4.95 0.32 -9.23
CA ASP A 89 6.28 -0.13 -8.81
C ASP A 89 7.20 -0.35 -10.03
N ASP A 90 8.49 -0.51 -9.75
CA ASP A 90 9.60 -0.88 -10.65
C ASP A 90 10.04 0.16 -11.68
N ALA A 91 9.21 1.14 -12.04
CA ALA A 91 9.52 2.11 -13.10
C ALA A 91 9.76 1.50 -14.50
N TYR A 92 8.95 0.50 -14.86
CA TYR A 92 8.99 -0.07 -16.21
C TYR A 92 8.66 0.92 -17.30
N ARG A 93 9.19 0.68 -18.50
CA ARG A 93 9.00 1.54 -19.67
C ARG A 93 7.53 1.70 -20.07
N SER A 94 6.69 0.68 -19.87
CA SER A 94 5.24 0.76 -20.11
C SER A 94 4.53 1.77 -19.22
N VAL A 95 5.11 2.16 -18.07
CA VAL A 95 4.58 3.24 -17.24
C VAL A 95 4.60 4.56 -18.02
N TYR A 96 5.72 4.88 -18.68
CA TYR A 96 5.82 6.07 -19.53
C TYR A 96 5.03 5.94 -20.83
N GLU A 97 5.10 4.79 -21.50
CA GLU A 97 4.50 4.63 -22.83
C GLU A 97 2.97 4.51 -22.78
N GLU A 98 2.41 3.91 -21.73
CA GLU A 98 0.99 3.57 -21.67
C GLU A 98 0.25 4.23 -20.51
N ALA A 99 0.76 4.18 -19.28
CA ALA A 99 0.03 4.70 -18.13
C ALA A 99 0.06 6.24 -18.06
N TYR A 100 1.24 6.84 -18.20
CA TYR A 100 1.48 8.28 -18.15
C TYR A 100 0.54 9.09 -19.06
N PRO A 101 0.42 8.82 -20.38
CA PRO A 101 -0.45 9.64 -21.24
C PRO A 101 -1.92 9.59 -20.79
N ARG A 102 -2.40 8.44 -20.30
CA ARG A 102 -3.79 8.25 -19.84
C ARG A 102 -4.07 8.97 -18.52
N LEU A 103 -3.12 8.91 -17.58
CA LEU A 103 -3.22 9.57 -16.28
C LEU A 103 -3.12 11.09 -16.43
N LYS A 104 -2.24 11.56 -17.33
CA LYS A 104 -2.09 12.98 -17.68
C LYS A 104 -3.34 13.56 -18.34
N GLU A 105 -3.94 12.84 -19.29
CA GLU A 105 -5.17 13.30 -19.96
C GLU A 105 -6.32 13.52 -18.98
N ARG A 106 -6.34 12.74 -17.89
CA ARG A 106 -7.35 12.81 -16.82
C ARG A 106 -6.94 13.66 -15.60
N ASP A 107 -5.75 14.28 -15.63
CA ASP A 107 -5.18 15.05 -14.51
C ASP A 107 -5.14 14.27 -13.17
N LEU A 108 -4.92 12.95 -13.26
CA LEU A 108 -4.91 12.06 -12.09
C LEU A 108 -3.52 12.00 -11.47
N PRO A 109 -3.41 12.15 -10.13
CA PRO A 109 -2.14 11.97 -9.42
C PRO A 109 -1.78 10.49 -9.29
N TYR A 110 -0.49 10.21 -9.37
CA TYR A 110 0.04 8.86 -9.16
C TYR A 110 1.49 8.94 -8.67
N ILE A 111 1.92 7.88 -7.99
CA ILE A 111 3.29 7.73 -7.51
C ILE A 111 3.96 6.52 -8.15
N VAL A 112 5.21 6.66 -8.54
CA VAL A 112 6.06 5.57 -9.06
C VAL A 112 7.17 5.28 -8.05
N PHE A 113 7.24 4.05 -7.55
CA PHE A 113 8.34 3.56 -6.74
C PHE A 113 9.43 3.00 -7.68
N VAL A 114 10.62 3.61 -7.64
CA VAL A 114 11.69 3.38 -8.61
C VAL A 114 12.79 2.51 -8.01
N ALA A 115 13.08 1.40 -8.69
CA ALA A 115 14.32 0.65 -8.48
C ALA A 115 15.43 1.31 -9.30
N THR A 116 16.44 1.88 -8.66
CA THR A 116 17.35 2.83 -9.34
C THR A 116 18.42 2.16 -10.19
N ASP A 117 18.97 1.02 -9.78
CA ASP A 117 20.06 0.36 -10.50
C ASP A 117 19.61 -0.13 -11.90
N PRO A 118 18.43 -0.76 -12.08
CA PRO A 118 17.90 -1.09 -13.41
C PRO A 118 17.75 0.10 -14.36
N VAL A 119 17.42 1.29 -13.84
CA VAL A 119 17.31 2.53 -14.62
C VAL A 119 18.70 3.04 -15.01
N ASP A 120 19.64 3.10 -14.06
CA ASP A 120 21.01 3.55 -14.30
C ASP A 120 21.79 2.64 -15.24
N ASP A 121 21.57 1.33 -15.15
CA ASP A 121 22.14 0.33 -16.05
C ASP A 121 21.57 0.41 -17.48
N GLY A 122 20.52 1.22 -17.69
CA GLY A 122 19.88 1.41 -18.99
C GLY A 122 19.20 0.15 -19.50
N LEU A 123 18.64 -0.66 -18.60
CA LEU A 123 17.93 -1.88 -18.98
C LEU A 123 16.72 -1.53 -19.85
N SER A 124 16.64 -2.12 -21.04
CA SER A 124 15.67 -1.71 -22.09
C SER A 124 14.18 -1.75 -21.71
N GLY A 125 13.83 -2.47 -20.63
CA GLY A 125 12.47 -2.58 -20.12
C GLY A 125 12.08 -1.53 -19.08
N TYR A 126 12.98 -0.61 -18.72
CA TYR A 126 12.77 0.43 -17.72
C TYR A 126 12.71 1.82 -18.35
N MET A 127 12.08 2.77 -17.65
CA MET A 127 12.10 4.18 -18.03
C MET A 127 13.52 4.75 -17.94
N THR A 128 13.77 5.86 -18.62
CA THR A 128 14.96 6.69 -18.40
C THR A 128 14.69 7.81 -17.41
N TRP A 129 15.74 8.39 -16.83
CA TRP A 129 15.62 9.60 -16.00
C TRP A 129 14.97 10.77 -16.74
N ASP A 130 15.27 10.96 -18.02
CA ASP A 130 14.66 12.03 -18.83
C ASP A 130 13.16 11.82 -19.04
N GLN A 131 12.71 10.57 -19.21
CA GLN A 131 11.29 10.25 -19.26
C GLN A 131 10.59 10.58 -17.93
N MET A 132 11.24 10.27 -16.80
CA MET A 132 10.69 10.57 -15.48
C MET A 132 10.63 12.08 -15.21
N ARG A 133 11.64 12.85 -15.63
CA ARG A 133 11.61 14.33 -15.58
C ARG A 133 10.44 14.91 -16.38
N GLU A 134 10.24 14.44 -17.61
CA GLU A 134 9.10 14.86 -18.43
C GLU A 134 7.76 14.57 -17.73
N MET A 135 7.62 13.38 -17.13
CA MET A 135 6.40 13.02 -16.39
C MET A 135 6.14 13.96 -15.20
N GLN A 136 7.18 14.35 -14.46
CA GLN A 136 7.11 15.30 -13.34
C GLN A 136 6.71 16.72 -13.80
N GLU A 137 7.24 17.16 -14.95
CA GLU A 137 6.95 18.49 -15.51
C GLU A 137 5.54 18.57 -16.11
N GLU A 138 5.09 17.51 -16.76
CA GLU A 138 3.89 17.54 -17.61
C GLU A 138 2.67 16.83 -17.01
N SER A 139 2.79 16.23 -15.83
CA SER A 139 1.68 15.57 -15.14
C SER A 139 1.81 15.65 -13.60
N ARG A 140 0.98 14.89 -12.90
CA ARG A 140 0.95 14.83 -11.42
C ARG A 140 1.66 13.58 -10.91
N ALA A 141 2.80 13.25 -11.53
CA ALA A 141 3.64 12.13 -11.17
C ALA A 141 4.55 12.49 -9.98
N THR A 142 4.55 11.64 -8.96
CA THR A 142 5.53 11.66 -7.87
C THR A 142 6.43 10.42 -8.00
N PHE A 143 7.71 10.54 -7.63
CA PHE A 143 8.65 9.40 -7.64
C PHE A 143 9.18 9.14 -6.24
N ALA A 144 9.28 7.87 -5.85
CA ALA A 144 9.72 7.45 -4.52
C ALA A 144 10.55 6.16 -4.58
N ASN A 145 11.00 5.70 -3.42
CA ASN A 145 12.07 4.71 -3.31
C ASN A 145 11.56 3.27 -3.40
N HIS A 146 12.15 2.47 -4.29
CA HIS A 146 11.92 1.02 -4.40
C HIS A 146 13.20 0.20 -4.31
N SER A 147 14.15 0.62 -3.46
CA SER A 147 15.49 0.05 -3.29
C SER A 147 16.42 0.37 -4.47
N SER A 148 17.73 0.20 -4.30
CA SER A 148 18.65 0.37 -5.43
C SER A 148 18.67 -0.90 -6.27
N THR A 149 18.90 -2.04 -5.61
CA THR A 149 19.13 -3.34 -6.23
C THR A 149 17.86 -4.09 -6.65
N HIS A 150 16.72 -3.79 -6.02
CA HIS A 150 15.48 -4.58 -6.14
C HIS A 150 15.62 -6.06 -5.71
N ASP A 151 16.51 -6.31 -4.75
CA ASP A 151 16.72 -7.62 -4.15
C ASP A 151 15.63 -8.01 -3.13
N TYR A 152 15.57 -9.30 -2.78
CA TYR A 152 14.76 -9.79 -1.67
C TYR A 152 15.37 -9.34 -0.34
N LEU A 153 15.05 -8.13 0.12
CA LEU A 153 15.68 -7.50 1.28
C LEU A 153 15.54 -8.28 2.58
N VAL A 154 14.53 -9.15 2.71
CA VAL A 154 14.36 -10.04 3.87
C VAL A 154 15.39 -11.18 3.94
N ARG A 155 16.10 -11.44 2.84
CA ARG A 155 17.13 -12.48 2.77
C ARG A 155 18.49 -11.93 3.20
N ARG A 156 19.22 -12.78 3.92
CA ARG A 156 20.59 -12.52 4.34
C ARG A 156 21.58 -13.16 3.38
N GLY A 157 22.75 -12.56 3.29
CA GLY A 157 23.92 -13.21 2.69
C GLY A 157 24.39 -14.40 3.52
N GLU A 158 25.16 -15.30 2.90
CA GLU A 158 25.84 -16.38 3.61
C GLU A 158 26.77 -15.81 4.70
N ASP A 159 26.63 -16.31 5.92
CA ASP A 159 27.36 -15.85 7.11
C ASP A 159 27.25 -14.34 7.41
N GLU A 160 26.24 -13.64 6.87
CA GLU A 160 26.03 -12.21 7.07
C GLU A 160 25.62 -11.90 8.51
N SER A 161 26.44 -11.13 9.23
CA SER A 161 26.13 -10.71 10.59
C SER A 161 24.94 -9.73 10.62
N ASP A 162 24.28 -9.61 11.77
CA ASP A 162 23.20 -8.61 11.95
C ASP A 162 23.66 -7.17 11.66
N SER A 163 24.93 -6.86 11.91
CA SER A 163 25.49 -5.53 11.65
C SER A 163 25.63 -5.31 10.15
N ASP A 164 26.24 -6.27 9.45
CA ASP A 164 26.47 -6.18 8.00
C ASP A 164 25.15 -6.15 7.23
N TYR A 165 24.16 -6.95 7.67
CA TYR A 165 22.81 -6.93 7.10
C TYR A 165 22.15 -5.56 7.22
N ARG A 166 22.20 -4.94 8.40
CA ARG A 166 21.63 -3.60 8.62
C ARG A 166 22.37 -2.52 7.83
N GLU A 167 23.69 -2.64 7.70
CA GLU A 167 24.50 -1.71 6.90
C GLU A 167 24.13 -1.84 5.41
N ARG A 168 24.07 -3.07 4.87
CA ARG A 168 23.64 -3.32 3.49
C ARG A 168 22.25 -2.77 3.19
N LEU A 169 21.27 -3.02 4.06
CA LEU A 169 19.92 -2.47 3.92
C LEU A 169 19.92 -0.95 3.91
N ARG A 170 20.70 -0.33 4.81
CA ARG A 170 20.79 1.12 4.93
C ARG A 170 21.40 1.74 3.68
N ASP A 171 22.47 1.13 3.18
CA ASP A 171 23.20 1.61 2.01
C ASP A 171 22.34 1.46 0.75
N ASP A 172 21.68 0.32 0.55
CA ASP A 172 20.75 0.12 -0.58
C ASP A 172 19.61 1.17 -0.61
N ILE A 173 18.93 1.39 0.53
CA ILE A 173 17.83 2.36 0.61
C ILE A 173 18.34 3.79 0.39
N ASN A 174 19.47 4.16 0.99
CA ASN A 174 20.00 5.52 0.85
C ASN A 174 20.55 5.78 -0.55
N ASN A 175 21.24 4.83 -1.17
CA ASN A 175 21.76 4.97 -2.52
C ASN A 175 20.62 5.26 -3.51
N ALA A 176 19.51 4.52 -3.41
CA ALA A 176 18.33 4.78 -4.24
C ALA A 176 17.75 6.17 -4.02
N GLN A 177 17.65 6.62 -2.77
CA GLN A 177 17.13 7.95 -2.46
C GLN A 177 18.02 9.07 -2.96
N GLU A 178 19.33 8.98 -2.70
CA GLU A 178 20.31 9.96 -3.16
C GLU A 178 20.29 10.05 -4.69
N ARG A 179 20.11 8.90 -5.36
CA ARG A 179 19.98 8.85 -6.82
C ARG A 179 18.70 9.54 -7.31
N LEU A 180 17.56 9.27 -6.67
CA LEU A 180 16.29 9.92 -6.97
C LEU A 180 16.35 11.44 -6.74
N GLU A 181 16.93 11.89 -5.63
CA GLU A 181 17.11 13.31 -5.33
C GLU A 181 18.04 13.99 -6.35
N ALA A 182 19.11 13.32 -6.77
CA ALA A 182 20.04 13.84 -7.76
C ALA A 182 19.41 14.01 -9.16
N GLU A 183 18.50 13.12 -9.56
CA GLU A 183 17.87 13.15 -10.88
C GLU A 183 16.54 13.91 -10.90
N LEU A 184 15.72 13.76 -9.88
CA LEU A 184 14.33 14.19 -9.87
C LEU A 184 14.03 15.26 -8.80
N GLY A 185 15.05 15.68 -8.04
CA GLY A 185 14.89 16.53 -6.85
C GLY A 185 15.10 18.05 -7.05
N GLU A 186 15.35 18.53 -8.28
CA GLU A 186 15.64 19.97 -8.50
C GLU A 186 14.43 20.86 -8.17
N ASP A 187 13.26 20.53 -8.72
CA ASP A 187 12.00 21.28 -8.56
C ASP A 187 10.92 20.51 -7.77
N HIS A 188 11.22 19.29 -7.34
CA HIS A 188 10.25 18.39 -6.71
C HIS A 188 10.84 17.74 -5.45
N ASP A 189 10.03 17.63 -4.40
CA ASP A 189 10.41 16.86 -3.21
C ASP A 189 10.30 15.36 -3.50
N ILE A 190 11.33 14.59 -3.15
CA ILE A 190 11.29 13.12 -3.20
C ILE A 190 10.88 12.61 -1.82
N PRO A 191 9.62 12.15 -1.63
CA PRO A 191 9.12 11.82 -0.32
C PRO A 191 9.79 10.56 0.24
N LYS A 192 9.92 10.51 1.59
CA LYS A 192 10.44 9.35 2.33
C LYS A 192 9.39 8.23 2.43
N LEU A 193 9.00 7.71 1.27
CA LEU A 193 8.12 6.55 1.12
C LEU A 193 8.92 5.41 0.49
N PHE A 194 8.83 4.23 1.10
CA PHE A 194 9.60 3.07 0.67
C PHE A 194 8.67 1.89 0.41
N ALA A 195 8.50 1.54 -0.87
CA ALA A 195 7.88 0.29 -1.25
C ALA A 195 8.90 -0.84 -1.10
N TYR A 196 8.58 -1.84 -0.28
CA TYR A 196 9.44 -3.00 -0.13
C TYR A 196 9.46 -3.81 -1.45
N PRO A 197 10.63 -4.15 -2.01
CA PRO A 197 10.71 -5.09 -3.13
C PRO A 197 9.95 -6.38 -2.79
N TYR A 198 9.15 -6.87 -3.73
CA TYR A 198 8.26 -8.03 -3.54
C TYR A 198 7.25 -7.89 -2.38
N GLY A 199 7.11 -6.66 -1.85
CA GLY A 199 6.33 -6.31 -0.66
C GLY A 199 6.71 -7.12 0.57
N GLU A 200 7.96 -7.57 0.63
CA GLU A 200 8.50 -8.41 1.70
C GLU A 200 9.30 -7.55 2.68
N TYR A 201 8.99 -7.69 3.95
CA TYR A 201 9.73 -7.07 5.05
C TYR A 201 9.85 -8.09 6.19
N ASN A 202 10.77 -7.85 7.11
CA ASN A 202 10.86 -8.51 8.41
C ASN A 202 11.07 -7.43 9.48
N GLN A 203 11.19 -7.80 10.74
CA GLN A 203 11.41 -6.82 11.80
C GLN A 203 12.66 -5.95 11.57
N ILE A 204 13.76 -6.53 11.09
CA ILE A 204 15.02 -5.80 10.88
C ILE A 204 14.91 -4.81 9.72
N VAL A 205 14.32 -5.22 8.59
CA VAL A 205 14.07 -4.35 7.43
C VAL A 205 13.20 -3.17 7.83
N ALA A 206 12.13 -3.42 8.59
CA ALA A 206 11.23 -2.38 9.06
C ALA A 206 11.91 -1.41 10.03
N GLU A 207 12.71 -1.90 10.98
CA GLU A 207 13.48 -1.06 11.90
C GLU A 207 14.50 -0.18 11.17
N VAL A 208 15.16 -0.69 10.13
CA VAL A 208 16.07 0.12 9.31
C VAL A 208 15.30 1.18 8.54
N THR A 209 14.16 0.81 7.93
CA THR A 209 13.25 1.72 7.22
C THR A 209 12.80 2.88 8.13
N GLU A 210 12.35 2.57 9.33
CA GLU A 210 11.90 3.56 10.32
C GLU A 210 13.04 4.49 10.77
N LYS A 211 14.21 3.93 11.08
CA LYS A 211 15.38 4.72 11.52
C LYS A 211 15.86 5.70 10.45
N LEU A 212 15.65 5.38 9.18
CA LEU A 212 15.94 6.25 8.05
C LEU A 212 14.83 7.30 7.78
N GLY A 213 13.73 7.25 8.54
CA GLY A 213 12.62 8.19 8.44
C GLY A 213 11.60 7.86 7.35
N TYR A 214 11.56 6.60 6.87
CA TYR A 214 10.63 6.18 5.83
C TYR A 214 9.34 5.58 6.40
N ILE A 215 8.28 5.73 5.62
CA ILE A 215 7.05 4.94 5.72
C ILE A 215 7.20 3.70 4.83
N GLY A 216 6.91 2.54 5.38
CA GLY A 216 7.06 1.24 4.72
C GLY A 216 5.77 0.78 4.06
N ILE A 217 5.85 0.38 2.79
CA ILE A 217 4.68 0.05 1.97
C ILE A 217 4.83 -1.38 1.44
N GLY A 218 3.86 -2.23 1.78
CA GLY A 218 3.82 -3.62 1.36
C GLY A 218 2.98 -3.83 0.09
N GLN A 219 2.71 -5.10 -0.18
CA GLN A 219 1.81 -5.54 -1.25
C GLN A 219 0.68 -6.47 -0.77
N HIS A 220 0.50 -6.56 0.55
CA HIS A 220 -0.62 -7.29 1.12
C HIS A 220 -1.92 -6.50 0.93
N SER A 221 -3.01 -7.23 0.69
CA SER A 221 -4.29 -6.63 0.31
C SER A 221 -4.99 -5.94 1.47
N GLY A 222 -5.60 -4.79 1.22
CA GLY A 222 -6.36 -4.08 2.24
C GLY A 222 -6.45 -2.59 1.97
N ALA A 223 -7.34 -1.95 2.72
CA ALA A 223 -7.41 -0.50 2.77
C ALA A 223 -6.49 0.03 3.88
N ILE A 224 -6.02 1.26 3.69
CA ILE A 224 -5.32 2.05 4.69
C ILE A 224 -6.38 2.73 5.57
N GLY A 225 -6.18 2.74 6.88
CA GLY A 225 -7.02 3.49 7.81
C GLY A 225 -6.23 3.93 9.04
N ALA A 226 -6.92 4.57 9.99
CA ALA A 226 -6.29 5.22 11.14
C ALA A 226 -5.40 4.33 12.04
N HIS A 227 -5.54 3.01 11.95
CA HIS A 227 -4.73 2.04 12.71
C HIS A 227 -3.75 1.23 11.85
N SER A 228 -3.62 1.54 10.55
CA SER A 228 -2.66 0.88 9.69
C SER A 228 -1.23 1.13 10.19
N HIS A 229 -0.42 0.06 10.21
CA HIS A 229 0.96 0.15 10.67
C HIS A 229 1.81 0.89 9.63
N LYS A 230 2.44 2.01 10.01
CA LYS A 230 3.21 2.89 9.11
C LYS A 230 4.37 2.19 8.37
N LEU A 231 4.89 1.10 8.92
CA LEU A 231 5.96 0.31 8.29
C LEU A 231 5.43 -0.89 7.48
N ALA A 232 4.13 -0.95 7.23
CA ALA A 232 3.48 -2.02 6.49
C ALA A 232 2.14 -1.54 5.90
N LEU A 233 2.13 -0.45 5.14
CA LEU A 233 0.89 0.02 4.51
C LEU A 233 0.43 -0.95 3.41
N PRO A 234 -0.85 -1.36 3.41
CA PRO A 234 -1.40 -2.26 2.41
C PRO A 234 -1.65 -1.56 1.07
N ARG A 235 -1.57 -2.34 -0.01
CA ARG A 235 -2.01 -1.97 -1.35
C ARG A 235 -2.62 -3.19 -2.03
N PHE A 236 -3.61 -2.99 -2.89
CA PHE A 236 -4.14 -4.08 -3.71
C PHE A 236 -3.28 -4.27 -4.97
N PRO A 237 -2.64 -5.44 -5.15
CA PRO A 237 -1.96 -5.76 -6.41
C PRO A 237 -2.96 -5.83 -7.56
N MET A 238 -2.62 -5.17 -8.66
CA MET A 238 -3.37 -5.13 -9.90
C MET A 238 -2.53 -5.78 -11.00
N ALA A 239 -2.76 -7.08 -11.18
CA ALA A 239 -2.23 -7.88 -12.29
C ALA A 239 -3.39 -8.56 -13.01
N GLU A 240 -3.20 -9.04 -14.24
CA GLU A 240 -4.29 -9.45 -15.15
C GLU A 240 -5.34 -10.35 -14.48
N ALA A 241 -4.89 -11.36 -13.72
CA ALA A 241 -5.76 -12.32 -13.04
C ALA A 241 -6.57 -11.73 -11.86
N TYR A 242 -6.24 -10.53 -11.40
CA TYR A 242 -6.80 -9.86 -10.23
C TYR A 242 -7.28 -8.43 -10.55
N ALA A 243 -7.36 -8.09 -11.83
CA ALA A 243 -7.58 -6.74 -12.34
C ALA A 243 -8.88 -6.63 -13.15
N SER A 244 -9.79 -7.59 -13.01
CA SER A 244 -11.13 -7.44 -13.59
C SER A 244 -11.84 -6.22 -12.98
N ILE A 245 -12.78 -5.62 -13.71
CA ILE A 245 -13.52 -4.46 -13.21
C ILE A 245 -14.38 -4.82 -11.97
N GLU A 246 -14.87 -6.05 -11.90
CA GLU A 246 -15.62 -6.56 -10.75
C GLU A 246 -14.73 -6.55 -9.49
N GLU A 247 -13.54 -7.18 -9.56
CA GLU A 247 -12.59 -7.19 -8.45
C GLU A 247 -12.07 -5.79 -8.11
N PHE A 248 -11.79 -4.96 -9.11
CA PHE A 248 -11.35 -3.58 -8.89
C PHE A 248 -12.41 -2.79 -8.11
N SER A 249 -13.68 -2.86 -8.52
CA SER A 249 -14.77 -2.15 -7.85
C SER A 249 -15.00 -2.62 -6.41
N GLU A 250 -14.82 -3.92 -6.13
CA GLU A 250 -14.90 -4.48 -4.78
C GLU A 250 -13.75 -3.95 -3.91
N LYS A 251 -12.51 -4.00 -4.42
CA LYS A 251 -11.32 -3.47 -3.75
C LYS A 251 -11.47 -1.97 -3.45
N ALA A 252 -11.94 -1.19 -4.43
CA ALA A 252 -12.16 0.25 -4.30
C ALA A 252 -13.16 0.63 -3.20
N ARG A 253 -14.08 -0.28 -2.83
CA ARG A 253 -15.13 -0.04 -1.82
C ARG A 253 -14.74 -0.50 -0.42
N THR A 254 -13.56 -1.11 -0.28
CA THR A 254 -13.08 -1.72 0.96
C THR A 254 -12.84 -0.67 2.05
N LYS A 255 -13.17 -1.03 3.28
CA LYS A 255 -12.82 -0.31 4.52
C LYS A 255 -11.66 -1.02 5.22
N ALA A 256 -10.82 -0.30 5.94
CA ALA A 256 -9.71 -0.90 6.68
C ALA A 256 -10.24 -1.53 7.99
N LEU A 257 -10.07 -2.84 8.18
CA LEU A 257 -10.36 -3.45 9.49
C LEU A 257 -9.39 -2.84 10.52
N PRO A 258 -9.89 -2.28 11.64
CA PRO A 258 -9.07 -1.42 12.48
C PRO A 258 -8.23 -2.23 13.48
N VAL A 259 -7.27 -2.98 12.97
CA VAL A 259 -6.31 -3.75 13.78
C VAL A 259 -5.39 -2.78 14.52
N LYS A 260 -5.51 -2.71 15.84
CA LYS A 260 -4.68 -1.86 16.72
C LYS A 260 -3.37 -2.53 17.10
N GLU A 261 -3.42 -3.84 17.32
CA GLU A 261 -2.28 -4.65 17.74
C GLU A 261 -2.31 -5.96 16.95
N LEU A 262 -1.13 -6.42 16.56
CA LEU A 262 -0.92 -7.64 15.80
C LEU A 262 0.28 -8.38 16.39
N GLU A 263 0.11 -9.65 16.73
CA GLU A 263 1.15 -10.49 17.31
C GLU A 263 1.20 -11.89 16.65
N PRO A 264 2.37 -12.35 16.17
CA PRO A 264 3.59 -11.57 15.99
C PRO A 264 3.44 -10.55 14.85
N TRP A 265 4.17 -9.44 14.94
CA TRP A 265 4.20 -8.43 13.88
C TRP A 265 5.15 -8.84 12.73
N ASP A 266 6.26 -9.50 13.06
CA ASP A 266 7.22 -9.98 12.07
C ASP A 266 6.52 -11.03 11.17
N PRO A 267 6.40 -10.78 9.85
CA PRO A 267 5.74 -11.69 8.93
C PRO A 267 6.58 -12.94 8.58
N VAL A 268 7.84 -13.04 9.00
CA VAL A 268 8.68 -14.21 8.67
C VAL A 268 8.36 -15.37 9.61
N ALA A 269 7.77 -16.43 9.07
CA ALA A 269 7.50 -17.67 9.78
C ALA A 269 8.77 -18.53 9.87
N THR A 270 9.14 -18.92 11.09
CA THR A 270 10.27 -19.81 11.35
C THR A 270 9.83 -21.28 11.30
N GLU A 271 10.78 -22.22 11.20
CA GLU A 271 10.47 -23.65 11.28
C GLU A 271 9.70 -24.03 12.56
N GLU A 272 10.05 -23.41 13.69
CA GLU A 272 9.40 -23.64 14.98
C GLU A 272 7.97 -23.06 15.04
N HIS A 273 7.66 -22.06 14.21
CA HIS A 273 6.40 -21.33 14.20
C HIS A 273 5.77 -21.33 12.80
N ASN A 274 5.67 -22.52 12.18
CA ASN A 274 5.00 -22.73 10.90
C ASN A 274 3.92 -23.85 11.01
N PRO A 275 2.61 -23.49 11.02
CA PRO A 275 2.08 -22.20 10.65
C PRO A 275 2.18 -21.13 11.75
N PRO A 276 2.33 -19.85 11.37
CA PRO A 276 2.28 -18.77 12.33
C PRO A 276 0.85 -18.59 12.85
N ARG A 277 0.72 -18.49 14.17
CA ARG A 277 -0.51 -18.07 14.85
C ARG A 277 -0.56 -16.55 14.85
N MET A 278 -1.61 -15.98 14.27
CA MET A 278 -1.87 -14.54 14.22
C MET A 278 -2.89 -14.16 15.29
N ARG A 279 -2.51 -13.30 16.23
CA ARG A 279 -3.39 -12.67 17.21
C ARG A 279 -3.59 -11.20 16.84
N ALA A 280 -4.85 -10.75 16.80
CA ALA A 280 -5.17 -9.37 16.47
C ALA A 280 -6.16 -8.76 17.48
N THR A 281 -5.89 -7.52 17.89
CA THR A 281 -6.78 -6.70 18.72
C THR A 281 -7.43 -5.63 17.85
N LEU A 282 -8.77 -5.55 17.83
CA LEU A 282 -9.50 -4.59 17.00
C LEU A 282 -9.93 -3.34 17.78
N ALA A 283 -9.89 -2.18 17.11
CA ALA A 283 -10.55 -0.96 17.57
C ALA A 283 -12.08 -1.05 17.52
N ASP A 284 -12.74 -0.05 18.09
CA ASP A 284 -14.16 0.21 17.85
C ASP A 284 -14.41 0.50 16.36
N SER A 285 -15.42 -0.17 15.80
CA SER A 285 -15.95 0.07 14.46
C SER A 285 -17.41 -0.36 14.38
N ASP A 286 -18.06 -0.07 13.25
CA ASP A 286 -19.39 -0.56 12.93
C ASP A 286 -19.39 -1.94 12.23
N ALA A 287 -18.21 -2.56 12.08
CA ALA A 287 -18.05 -3.87 11.45
C ALA A 287 -18.89 -4.95 12.15
N ARG A 288 -19.52 -5.82 11.36
CA ARG A 288 -20.27 -6.98 11.88
C ARG A 288 -19.32 -8.10 12.28
N LEU A 289 -18.70 -7.96 13.46
CA LEU A 289 -17.66 -8.89 13.95
C LEU A 289 -18.18 -10.30 14.24
N ASP A 290 -19.49 -10.49 14.40
CA ASP A 290 -20.13 -11.82 14.44
C ASP A 290 -19.97 -12.60 13.12
N GLN A 291 -19.67 -11.89 12.03
CA GLN A 291 -19.45 -12.42 10.69
C GLN A 291 -18.00 -12.29 10.22
N LEU A 292 -17.08 -11.94 11.12
CA LEU A 292 -15.65 -11.92 10.80
C LEU A 292 -15.21 -13.31 10.32
N SER A 293 -14.64 -13.37 9.12
CA SER A 293 -14.15 -14.60 8.50
C SER A 293 -12.71 -14.40 8.05
N CYS A 294 -11.87 -15.41 8.25
CA CYS A 294 -10.48 -15.38 7.81
C CYS A 294 -10.20 -16.50 6.79
N PHE A 295 -9.36 -16.17 5.80
CA PHE A 295 -9.00 -17.05 4.70
C PHE A 295 -7.48 -17.12 4.56
N VAL A 296 -6.94 -18.33 4.42
CA VAL A 296 -5.51 -18.56 4.29
C VAL A 296 -5.22 -19.15 2.92
N GLY A 297 -4.51 -18.38 2.08
CA GLY A 297 -4.01 -18.78 0.76
C GLY A 297 -4.74 -19.95 0.09
N ARG A 298 -4.06 -21.08 -0.08
CA ARG A 298 -4.59 -22.31 -0.70
C ARG A 298 -5.47 -23.16 0.24
N GLN A 299 -5.51 -22.84 1.53
CA GLN A 299 -6.25 -23.59 2.56
C GLN A 299 -7.71 -23.13 2.67
N GLY A 300 -8.06 -21.96 2.11
CA GLY A 300 -9.43 -21.45 2.10
C GLY A 300 -9.81 -20.84 3.45
N GLN A 301 -11.10 -20.93 3.81
CA GLN A 301 -11.60 -20.37 5.06
C GLN A 301 -11.07 -21.17 6.26
N VAL A 302 -10.62 -20.47 7.31
CA VAL A 302 -10.11 -21.04 8.56
C VAL A 302 -10.92 -20.54 9.75
N ASP A 303 -10.81 -21.26 10.87
CA ASP A 303 -11.49 -20.88 12.11
C ASP A 303 -10.92 -19.59 12.71
N VAL A 304 -11.81 -18.78 13.27
CA VAL A 304 -11.49 -17.56 14.01
C VAL A 304 -11.82 -17.78 15.47
N GLU A 305 -10.79 -17.85 16.32
CA GLU A 305 -10.95 -18.03 17.75
C GLU A 305 -11.04 -16.68 18.45
N TRP A 306 -12.17 -16.37 19.06
CA TRP A 306 -12.31 -15.16 19.88
C TRP A 306 -11.79 -15.40 21.30
N VAL A 307 -10.57 -14.95 21.56
CA VAL A 307 -9.91 -15.06 22.88
C VAL A 307 -10.60 -14.17 23.90
N ASP A 308 -10.99 -12.96 23.51
CA ASP A 308 -11.76 -12.03 24.33
C ASP A 308 -12.65 -11.17 23.43
N ARG A 309 -13.97 -11.42 23.46
CA ARG A 309 -14.94 -10.67 22.63
C ARG A 309 -15.15 -9.24 23.12
N ASP A 310 -15.04 -8.99 24.41
CA ASP A 310 -15.25 -7.66 24.98
C ASP A 310 -14.07 -6.76 24.66
N ALA A 311 -12.85 -7.31 24.70
CA ALA A 311 -11.62 -6.64 24.27
C ALA A 311 -11.38 -6.71 22.75
N ARG A 312 -12.23 -7.42 21.99
CA ARG A 312 -12.15 -7.64 20.54
C ARG A 312 -10.82 -8.25 20.08
N VAL A 313 -10.38 -9.27 20.80
CA VAL A 313 -9.17 -10.03 20.52
C VAL A 313 -9.56 -11.35 19.86
N PHE A 314 -9.00 -11.63 18.69
CA PHE A 314 -9.15 -12.92 18.02
C PHE A 314 -7.80 -13.50 17.58
N GLU A 315 -7.76 -14.81 17.44
CA GLU A 315 -6.63 -15.59 16.95
C GLU A 315 -7.02 -16.37 15.69
N VAL A 316 -6.05 -16.54 14.80
CA VAL A 316 -6.13 -17.35 13.58
C VAL A 316 -4.87 -18.18 13.49
N GLU A 317 -5.02 -19.50 13.43
CA GLU A 317 -3.95 -20.46 13.18
C GLU A 317 -4.46 -21.47 12.16
N PRO A 318 -3.90 -21.52 10.94
CA PRO A 318 -4.36 -22.49 9.95
C PRO A 318 -3.98 -23.93 10.35
N PRO A 319 -4.72 -24.93 9.84
CA PRO A 319 -4.50 -26.32 10.21
C PRO A 319 -3.21 -26.92 9.62
N GLU A 320 -2.69 -26.35 8.54
CA GLU A 320 -1.50 -26.85 7.84
C GLU A 320 -0.38 -25.79 7.82
N SER A 321 0.87 -26.25 7.89
CA SER A 321 2.05 -25.41 7.69
C SER A 321 2.02 -24.71 6.33
N LEU A 322 2.56 -23.51 6.30
CA LEU A 322 2.71 -22.71 5.10
C LEU A 322 3.86 -23.27 4.24
N SER A 323 3.67 -23.25 2.93
CA SER A 323 4.74 -23.54 1.97
C SER A 323 5.72 -22.37 1.88
N THR A 324 6.97 -22.66 1.48
CA THR A 324 7.98 -21.67 1.11
C THR A 324 7.40 -20.58 0.20
N GLY A 325 7.76 -19.32 0.47
CA GLY A 325 7.27 -18.13 -0.20
C GLY A 325 6.18 -17.41 0.61
N ARG A 326 5.33 -16.67 -0.10
CA ARG A 326 4.33 -15.77 0.48
C ARG A 326 2.98 -16.45 0.64
N THR A 327 2.40 -16.37 1.82
CA THR A 327 1.00 -16.77 2.07
C THR A 327 0.26 -15.67 2.81
N ARG A 328 -0.94 -15.32 2.33
CA ARG A 328 -1.76 -14.27 2.96
C ARG A 328 -2.81 -14.87 3.87
N TYR A 329 -2.97 -14.26 5.05
CA TYR A 329 -4.14 -14.41 5.92
C TYR A 329 -5.02 -13.19 5.68
N ASN A 330 -6.20 -13.39 5.09
CA ASN A 330 -7.14 -12.33 4.78
C ASN A 330 -8.33 -12.44 5.73
N CYS A 331 -8.56 -11.44 6.56
CA CYS A 331 -9.69 -11.37 7.46
C CYS A 331 -10.66 -10.27 7.02
N THR A 332 -11.92 -10.62 6.81
CA THR A 332 -12.95 -9.69 6.36
C THR A 332 -14.19 -9.73 7.23
N ALA A 333 -14.85 -8.58 7.39
CA ALA A 333 -16.11 -8.45 8.09
C ALA A 333 -17.06 -7.54 7.31
N PRO A 334 -18.35 -7.86 7.19
CA PRO A 334 -19.31 -6.99 6.51
C PRO A 334 -19.44 -5.62 7.19
N SER A 335 -19.51 -4.56 6.40
CA SER A 335 -19.96 -3.25 6.87
C SER A 335 -21.49 -3.21 6.94
N PRO A 336 -22.10 -2.36 7.79
CA PRO A 336 -23.52 -2.05 7.70
C PRO A 336 -23.90 -1.39 6.37
N GLU A 337 -22.96 -0.70 5.72
CA GLU A 337 -23.11 -0.16 4.38
C GLU A 337 -23.13 -1.27 3.34
N ARG A 338 -24.17 -1.28 2.50
CA ARG A 338 -24.41 -2.34 1.53
C ARG A 338 -23.25 -2.46 0.54
N GLY A 339 -22.69 -3.66 0.42
CA GLY A 339 -21.65 -3.98 -0.57
C GLY A 339 -20.25 -3.52 -0.17
N ARG A 340 -20.03 -3.14 1.10
CA ARG A 340 -18.70 -2.81 1.63
C ARG A 340 -18.27 -3.82 2.68
N PHE A 341 -16.98 -4.06 2.75
CA PHE A 341 -16.35 -4.96 3.72
C PHE A 341 -15.18 -4.25 4.39
N TYR A 342 -15.03 -4.52 5.68
CA TYR A 342 -13.78 -4.31 6.39
C TYR A 342 -12.81 -5.41 5.99
N TRP A 343 -11.57 -5.04 5.68
CA TRP A 343 -10.55 -5.95 5.20
C TRP A 343 -9.23 -5.69 5.93
N PHE A 344 -8.58 -6.76 6.34
CA PHE A 344 -7.19 -6.77 6.76
C PHE A 344 -6.50 -8.01 6.19
N SER A 345 -5.27 -7.83 5.72
CA SER A 345 -4.43 -8.95 5.36
C SER A 345 -3.09 -8.86 6.06
N GLN A 346 -2.61 -10.00 6.54
CA GLN A 346 -1.21 -10.20 6.90
C GLN A 346 -0.57 -11.12 5.85
N GLN A 347 0.55 -10.71 5.28
CA GLN A 347 1.34 -11.56 4.38
C GLN A 347 2.47 -12.21 5.18
N TRP A 348 2.39 -13.52 5.37
CA TRP A 348 3.44 -14.34 5.96
C TRP A 348 4.44 -14.80 4.91
N ILE A 349 5.70 -14.94 5.31
CA ILE A 349 6.81 -15.33 4.47
C ILE A 349 7.50 -16.54 5.11
N VAL A 350 7.59 -17.65 4.39
CA VAL A 350 8.49 -18.75 4.72
C VAL A 350 9.68 -18.63 3.79
N LEU A 351 10.86 -18.29 4.33
CA LEU A 351 12.08 -18.17 3.54
C LEU A 351 12.48 -19.54 2.97
N PRO A 352 13.09 -19.59 1.77
CA PRO A 352 13.71 -20.82 1.29
C PRO A 352 14.91 -21.20 2.18
N ASP A 353 15.17 -22.49 2.28
CA ASP A 353 16.35 -23.06 2.96
C ASP A 353 17.68 -22.55 2.38
#